data_AF-S5DNV7-F1
#
_entry.id   AF-S5DNV7-F1
#
_cell.length_a   1.000
_cell.length_b   1.000
_cell.length_c   1.000
_cell.angle_alpha   90.00
_cell.angle_beta   90.00
_cell.angle_gamma   90.00
#
_symmetry.space_group_name_H-M   'P 1'
#
loop_
_entity.id
_entity.type
_entity.pdbx_description
1 polymer ?
#
loop_
_entity_poly.entity_id
_entity_poly.type
_entity_poly.pdbx_seq_one_letter_code
_entity_poly.pdbx_strand_id
1 'polypeptide(L)'
;MLTHPTNTSNENTLRDFLIKRHPKVLNWGESGREGIVHRLDRVTSGLLICALQENTFETLKNKFKSRDIQKNYVALINGELPFETG
;
A
#
# COMPACT_ATOMS: atom_id res chain seq x y z
N MET A 1 -4.79 11.23 -1.88
CA MET A 1 -5.43 10.03 -2.46
C MET A 1 -5.32 8.91 -1.45
N LEU A 2 -6.44 8.30 -1.08
CA LEU A 2 -6.44 7.13 -0.20
C LEU A 2 -5.99 5.87 -0.94
N THR A 3 -5.34 4.94 -0.24
CA THR A 3 -4.96 3.64 -0.83
C THR A 3 -6.19 2.75 -1.07
N HIS A 4 -7.11 2.72 -0.10
CA HIS A 4 -8.34 1.94 -0.14
C HIS A 4 -9.47 2.70 0.56
N PRO A 5 -10.75 2.35 0.31
CA PRO A 5 -11.90 3.03 0.88
C PRO A 5 -11.88 3.07 2.42
N THR A 6 -12.38 4.16 2.99
CA THR A 6 -12.58 4.32 4.43
C THR A 6 -13.98 4.86 4.70
N ASN A 7 -14.50 4.66 5.91
CA ASN A 7 -15.82 5.14 6.30
C ASN A 7 -15.92 6.68 6.40
N THR A 8 -14.79 7.38 6.25
CA THR A 8 -14.65 8.81 6.50
C THR A 8 -14.47 9.65 5.24
N SER A 9 -14.36 9.03 4.07
CA SER A 9 -14.14 9.72 2.80
C SER A 9 -14.82 8.99 1.65
N ASN A 10 -15.43 9.77 0.74
CA ASN A 10 -16.03 9.26 -0.50
C ASN A 10 -15.13 9.51 -1.73
N GLU A 11 -13.85 9.81 -1.53
CA GLU A 11 -12.91 10.01 -2.64
C GLU A 11 -12.59 8.69 -3.36
N ASN A 12 -12.30 8.76 -4.66
CA ASN A 12 -11.74 7.61 -5.39
C ASN A 12 -10.36 7.25 -4.83
N THR A 13 -10.16 5.97 -4.56
CA THR A 13 -8.94 5.42 -3.97
C THR A 13 -8.06 4.75 -5.02
N LEU A 14 -6.79 4.49 -4.69
CA LEU A 14 -5.89 3.73 -5.56
C LEU A 14 -6.50 2.38 -5.96
N ARG A 15 -7.15 1.70 -5.01
CA ARG A 15 -7.89 0.46 -5.25
C ARG A 15 -8.95 0.62 -6.35
N ASP A 16 -9.72 1.70 -6.32
CA ASP A 16 -10.81 1.90 -7.29
C ASP A 16 -10.25 2.08 -8.72
N PHE A 17 -9.14 2.81 -8.85
CA PHE A 17 -8.41 2.92 -10.11
C PHE A 17 -7.80 1.58 -10.55
N LEU A 18 -7.26 0.80 -9.61
CA LEU A 18 -6.70 -0.52 -9.88
C LEU A 18 -7.76 -1.47 -10.43
N ILE A 19 -8.93 -1.55 -9.79
CA ILE A 19 -10.06 -2.38 -10.23
C ILE A 19 -10.55 -1.94 -11.60
N LYS A 20 -10.69 -0.62 -11.81
CA LYS A 20 -11.11 -0.08 -13.11
C LYS A 20 -10.17 -0.51 -14.24
N ARG A 21 -8.86 -0.59 -13.99
CA ARG A 21 -7.87 -0.99 -15.00
C ARG A 21 -7.67 -2.50 -15.09
N HIS A 22 -7.80 -3.22 -13.99
CA HIS A 22 -7.55 -4.66 -13.87
C HIS A 22 -8.67 -5.34 -13.07
N PRO A 23 -9.88 -5.53 -13.63
CA PRO A 23 -11.05 -5.99 -12.87
C PRO A 23 -10.87 -7.34 -12.17
N LYS A 24 -10.00 -8.22 -12.69
CA LYS A 24 -9.69 -9.53 -12.09
C LYS A 24 -9.16 -9.44 -10.66
N VAL A 25 -8.59 -8.29 -10.25
CA VAL A 25 -8.08 -8.11 -8.88
C VAL A 25 -9.16 -8.28 -7.81
N LEU A 26 -10.44 -8.11 -8.16
CA LEU A 26 -11.58 -8.33 -7.27
C LEU A 26 -11.63 -9.75 -6.68
N ASN A 27 -10.93 -10.72 -7.29
CA ASN A 27 -10.98 -12.12 -6.88
C ASN A 27 -10.02 -12.46 -5.73
N TRP A 28 -9.11 -11.56 -5.34
CA TRP A 28 -8.16 -11.82 -4.26
C TRP A 28 -7.98 -10.62 -3.33
N GLY A 29 -7.59 -10.91 -2.10
CA GLY A 29 -7.50 -9.95 -1.02
C GLY A 29 -8.79 -9.82 -0.24
N GLU A 30 -8.72 -9.01 0.82
CA GLU A 30 -9.87 -8.77 1.70
C GLU A 30 -10.82 -7.77 1.05
N SER A 31 -12.11 -7.88 1.37
CA SER A 31 -13.12 -6.92 0.90
C SER A 31 -12.72 -5.50 1.23
N GLY A 32 -12.69 -4.64 0.22
CA GLY A 32 -12.23 -3.26 0.33
C GLY A 32 -10.72 -3.07 0.23
N ARG A 33 -9.91 -4.12 0.02
CA ARG A 33 -8.44 -4.07 -0.13
C ARG A 33 -7.90 -4.99 -1.24
N GLU A 34 -8.76 -5.35 -2.18
CA GLU A 34 -8.49 -6.25 -3.30
C GLU A 34 -7.29 -5.76 -4.13
N GLY A 35 -6.35 -6.67 -4.40
CA GLY A 35 -5.08 -6.36 -5.07
C GLY A 35 -4.08 -5.48 -4.30
N ILE A 36 -4.46 -4.93 -3.13
CA ILE A 36 -3.60 -4.07 -2.30
C ILE A 36 -2.87 -4.92 -1.25
N VAL A 37 -1.54 -4.99 -1.36
CA VAL A 37 -0.69 -5.77 -0.44
C VAL A 37 -0.04 -4.93 0.67
N HIS A 38 0.04 -3.61 0.48
CA HIS A 38 0.52 -2.65 1.48
C HIS A 38 -0.09 -1.27 1.26
N ARG A 39 0.12 -0.33 2.19
CA ARG A 39 -0.40 1.04 2.09
C ARG A 39 0.62 2.06 2.53
N LEU A 40 0.42 3.30 2.07
CA LEU A 40 1.03 4.50 2.64
C LEU A 40 -0.05 5.28 3.42
N ASP A 41 0.38 6.05 4.40
CA ASP A 41 -0.53 6.97 5.09
C ASP A 41 -0.94 8.12 4.17
N ARG A 42 -2.10 8.74 4.45
CA ARG A 42 -2.76 9.71 3.56
C ARG A 42 -1.85 10.86 3.13
N VAL A 43 -0.97 11.32 4.01
CA VAL A 43 -0.06 12.45 3.81
C VAL A 43 1.33 12.01 3.32
N THR A 44 1.54 10.71 3.09
CA THR A 44 2.80 10.15 2.64
C THR A 44 2.75 9.84 1.15
N SER A 45 3.58 10.52 0.37
CA SER A 45 3.86 10.13 -1.02
C SER A 45 4.88 9.01 -1.08
N GLY A 46 4.84 8.18 -2.14
CA GLY A 46 5.88 7.19 -2.36
C GLY A 46 5.46 6.07 -3.29
N LEU A 47 6.28 5.02 -3.30
CA LEU A 47 6.06 3.83 -4.12
C LEU A 47 5.04 2.90 -3.45
N LEU A 48 4.05 2.46 -4.24
CA LEU A 48 3.08 1.44 -3.88
C LEU A 48 3.18 0.26 -4.85
N ILE A 49 2.99 -0.95 -4.33
CA ILE A 49 3.03 -2.20 -5.10
C ILE A 49 1.65 -2.83 -4.99
N CYS A 50 1.06 -3.17 -6.13
CA CYS A 50 -0.22 -3.86 -6.23
C CYS A 50 -0.03 -5.19 -6.95
N ALA A 51 -0.76 -6.23 -6.52
CA ALA A 51 -0.66 -7.56 -7.12
C ALA A 51 -1.77 -7.75 -8.17
N LEU A 52 -1.38 -8.07 -9.41
CA LEU A 52 -2.28 -8.29 -10.54
C LEU A 52 -2.65 -9.78 -10.76
N GLN A 53 -2.13 -10.67 -9.92
CA GLN A 53 -2.40 -12.10 -9.92
C GLN A 53 -2.49 -12.60 -8.47
N GLU A 54 -3.33 -13.60 -8.22
CA GLU A 54 -3.56 -14.19 -6.90
C GLU A 54 -2.29 -14.77 -6.28
N ASN A 55 -1.53 -15.59 -7.01
CA ASN A 55 -0.28 -16.16 -6.50
C ASN A 55 0.74 -15.08 -6.10
N THR A 56 0.82 -13.99 -6.87
CA THR A 56 1.67 -12.83 -6.56
C THR A 56 1.16 -12.09 -5.33
N PHE A 57 -0.16 -11.97 -5.17
CA PHE A 57 -0.78 -11.35 -3.99
C PHE A 57 -0.38 -12.09 -2.71
N GLU A 58 -0.55 -13.42 -2.69
CA GLU A 58 -0.18 -14.25 -1.53
C GLU A 58 1.32 -14.19 -1.24
N THR A 59 2.16 -14.28 -2.28
CA THR A 59 3.62 -14.16 -2.14
C THR A 59 4.03 -12.82 -1.55
N LEU A 60 3.49 -11.71 -2.07
CA LEU A 60 3.82 -10.38 -1.58
C LEU A 60 3.26 -10.14 -0.18
N LYS A 61 2.03 -10.59 0.12
CA LYS A 61 1.44 -10.51 1.47
C LYS A 61 2.34 -11.19 2.49
N ASN A 62 2.85 -12.38 2.16
CA ASN A 62 3.80 -13.10 3.02
C ASN A 62 5.13 -12.35 3.17
N LYS A 63 5.71 -11.82 2.08
CA LYS A 63 6.96 -11.03 2.15
C LYS A 63 6.82 -9.74 2.97
N PHE A 64 5.68 -9.05 2.88
CA PHE A 64 5.39 -7.91 3.75
C PHE A 64 5.25 -8.34 5.22
N LYS A 65 4.56 -9.46 5.47
CA LYS A 65 4.37 -10.02 6.83
C LYS A 65 5.70 -10.46 7.46
N SER A 66 6.58 -11.08 6.69
CA SER A 66 7.90 -11.55 7.16
C SER A 66 8.97 -10.46 7.21
N ARG A 67 8.65 -9.21 6.81
CA ARG A 67 9.61 -8.09 6.70
C ARG A 67 10.77 -8.35 5.74
N ASP A 68 10.55 -9.16 4.71
CA ASP A 68 11.52 -9.45 3.64
C ASP A 68 11.65 -8.29 2.63
N ILE A 69 10.70 -7.35 2.64
CA ILE A 69 10.71 -6.16 1.77
C ILE A 69 11.36 -4.99 2.50
N GLN A 70 12.47 -4.52 1.96
CA GLN A 70 13.11 -3.26 2.38
C GLN A 70 12.33 -2.06 1.84
N LYS A 71 12.06 -1.10 2.72
CA LYS A 71 11.34 0.14 2.40
C LYS A 71 12.17 1.32 2.85
N ASN A 72 12.57 2.16 1.91
CA ASN A 72 13.34 3.38 2.19
C ASN A 72 12.44 4.60 1.98
N TYR A 73 12.53 5.55 2.89
CA TYR A 73 11.77 6.79 2.86
C TYR A 73 12.73 7.98 2.96
N VAL A 74 12.40 9.04 2.25
CA VAL A 74 13.05 10.35 2.43
C VAL A 74 12.08 11.23 3.19
N ALA A 75 12.58 11.84 4.27
CA ALA A 75 11.80 12.74 5.10
C ALA A 75 12.62 14.00 5.43
N LEU A 76 11.91 15.12 5.60
CA LEU A 76 12.46 16.33 6.19
C LEU A 76 11.99 16.41 7.64
N ILE A 77 12.92 16.71 8.55
CA ILE A 77 12.65 16.85 9.98
C ILE A 77 12.92 18.29 10.42
N ASN A 78 12.29 18.69 11.52
CA ASN A 78 12.57 19.96 12.18
C ASN A 78 13.21 19.69 13.54
N GLY A 79 14.42 20.19 13.76
CA GLY A 79 15.26 19.90 14.93
C GLY A 79 16.42 18.95 14.61
N GLU A 80 17.13 18.53 15.66
CA GLU A 80 18.31 17.67 15.55
C GLU A 80 18.00 16.23 15.96
N LEU A 81 18.54 15.26 15.22
CA LEU A 81 18.46 13.86 15.60
C LEU A 81 19.52 13.56 16.67
N PRO A 82 19.17 12.86 17.76
CA PRO A 82 20.14 12.48 18.79
C PRO A 82 21.13 11.42 18.30
N PHE A 83 20.79 10.66 17.26
CA PHE A 83 21.59 9.59 16.67
C PHE A 83 21.37 9.53 15.15
N GLU A 84 22.37 9.04 14.40
CA GLU A 84 22.24 8.87 12.95
C GLU A 84 21.30 7.72 12.55
N THR A 85 21.10 6.74 13.42
CA THR A 85 20.25 5.55 13.22
C THR A 85 19.46 5.24 14.48
N GLY A 86 18.32 4.55 14.34
CA GLY A 86 17.48 4.04 15.43
C GLY A 86 17.11 2.58 15.29
#